data_AF-A0A218XE41-F1
#
_entry.id   AF-A0A218XE41-F1
#
_cell.length_a   1.000
_cell.length_b   1.000
_cell.length_c   1.000
_cell.angle_alpha   90.00
_cell.angle_beta   90.00
_cell.angle_gamma   90.00
#
_symmetry.space_group_name_H-M   'P 1'
#
loop_
_entity.id
_entity.type
_entity.pdbx_description
1 polymer ?
#
loop_
_entity_poly.entity_id
_entity_poly.type
_entity_poly.pdbx_seq_one_letter_code
_entity_poly.pdbx_strand_id
1 'polypeptide(L)'
;MASAAKRPALSGSFSGSGHGLDYHTPPPTEKRLRPTTRFVSDVFEAWKQNQLEKLCSAMEPVIRKVVGEEVKRRLDLSTITASRHLSWSPSLQVHARAPEPPSVNIPLLLVFPKTLKQPIFTMNRIISHDDSPVQVLLANPTVDQTVNTTAIPLSALPFPVKLEILVLDGDFPDGDGMWTAEEFENSIVKAREGRRPLLVGDLAVTLRPGDGSCGDLAVISFGELQLTDNSSWVRSRKFRLGVRVIPGSYGGTIRIREAVTEAFLVRDHRGESYKKHYPPKLEDEVWRLEKIGKGGILHINLVSAGVQTVRDFLKMSVVYPQLLQSKMGSKRNWKASLKHAGTCEVGQKRYIFQAFGNSVILDPICRVVSAHINGQACIDELVKTAYLNWDKVKEIDEYQYEH
;
A
#
# COMPACT_ATOMS: atom_id res chain seq x y z
N MET A 1 34.17 -37.69 50.72
CA MET A 1 35.48 -38.11 51.25
C MET A 1 36.39 -38.42 50.07
N ALA A 2 37.60 -37.85 50.08
CA ALA A 2 38.79 -38.14 49.26
C ALA A 2 38.66 -38.09 47.71
N SER A 3 39.37 -37.20 47.01
CA SER A 3 40.78 -37.34 46.56
C SER A 3 40.90 -38.41 45.45
N ALA A 4 41.56 -38.26 44.30
CA ALA A 4 42.58 -37.34 43.83
C ALA A 4 42.83 -37.59 42.32
N ALA A 5 43.70 -36.75 41.77
CA ALA A 5 44.72 -37.11 40.78
C ALA A 5 44.33 -37.36 39.30
N LYS A 6 44.60 -36.27 38.56
CA LYS A 6 45.06 -36.17 37.18
C LYS A 6 46.39 -36.92 36.98
N ARG A 7 46.64 -37.54 35.81
CA ARG A 7 47.96 -37.76 35.15
C ARG A 7 47.76 -38.18 33.67
N PRO A 8 48.78 -38.06 32.80
CA PRO A 8 48.67 -37.29 31.55
C PRO A 8 48.92 -38.09 30.26
N ALA A 9 48.66 -37.43 29.12
CA ALA A 9 49.07 -37.88 27.80
C ALA A 9 50.59 -37.75 27.59
N LEU A 10 51.20 -38.77 26.99
CA LEU A 10 52.57 -38.80 26.50
C LEU A 10 52.64 -38.36 25.04
N SER A 11 53.53 -37.40 24.81
CA SER A 11 54.43 -37.15 23.67
C SER A 11 54.25 -37.93 22.36
N GLY A 12 54.31 -37.18 21.26
CA GLY A 12 54.63 -37.70 19.92
C GLY A 12 54.86 -36.57 18.93
N SER A 13 56.06 -36.00 18.93
CA SER A 13 56.59 -35.00 17.99
C SER A 13 57.37 -35.67 16.85
N PHE A 14 57.20 -35.23 15.60
CA PHE A 14 58.16 -35.33 14.46
C PHE A 14 57.63 -34.38 13.37
N SER A 15 58.12 -33.15 13.17
CA SER A 15 59.39 -32.64 12.59
C SER A 15 59.50 -32.74 11.06
N GLY A 16 59.83 -31.61 10.43
CA GLY A 16 60.30 -31.49 9.04
C GLY A 16 59.64 -30.33 8.28
N SER A 17 60.06 -29.07 8.42
CA SER A 17 61.16 -28.38 7.68
C SER A 17 60.82 -28.12 6.21
N GLY A 18 60.97 -26.96 5.57
CA GLY A 18 61.53 -25.63 5.85
C GLY A 18 61.38 -24.78 4.55
N HIS A 19 61.05 -23.49 4.60
CA HIS A 19 61.90 -22.31 4.32
C HIS A 19 60.87 -21.19 3.96
N GLY A 20 60.92 -19.92 4.37
CA GLY A 20 61.98 -19.08 4.91
C GLY A 20 62.01 -17.79 4.08
N LEU A 21 61.60 -16.66 4.66
CA LEU A 21 62.19 -15.33 4.48
C LEU A 21 61.61 -14.35 5.53
N ASP A 22 62.53 -13.83 6.34
CA ASP A 22 62.36 -13.02 7.55
C ASP A 22 62.15 -11.52 7.27
N TYR A 23 61.58 -10.82 8.26
CA TYR A 23 62.16 -9.57 8.80
C TYR A 23 61.80 -9.42 10.30
N HIS A 24 62.83 -9.54 11.14
CA HIS A 24 63.15 -8.98 12.47
C HIS A 24 62.07 -8.70 13.58
N THR A 25 62.41 -9.15 14.80
CA THR A 25 61.82 -8.94 16.16
C THR A 25 62.85 -8.19 17.07
N PRO A 26 62.66 -7.78 18.38
CA PRO A 26 61.65 -8.12 19.42
C PRO A 26 61.25 -6.93 20.40
N PRO A 27 60.86 -7.11 21.70
CA PRO A 27 59.47 -7.04 22.22
C PRO A 27 59.33 -6.03 23.43
N PRO A 28 58.26 -6.00 24.29
CA PRO A 28 57.95 -7.07 25.28
C PRO A 28 56.45 -7.29 25.66
N THR A 29 56.14 -8.47 26.25
CA THR A 29 55.11 -8.80 27.30
C THR A 29 53.68 -8.20 27.17
N GLU A 30 52.54 -8.88 27.26
CA GLU A 30 52.08 -9.79 28.33
C GLU A 30 50.65 -10.32 28.06
N LYS A 31 50.42 -11.59 28.41
CA LYS A 31 49.20 -12.29 28.87
C LYS A 31 47.78 -11.75 28.53
N ARG A 32 47.08 -12.59 27.76
CA ARG A 32 45.64 -12.62 27.44
C ARG A 32 44.76 -12.81 28.69
N LEU A 33 43.90 -11.83 29.03
CA LEU A 33 42.78 -11.95 29.97
C LEU A 33 41.43 -11.83 29.25
N ARG A 34 40.45 -12.65 29.64
CA ARG A 34 39.08 -12.69 29.09
C ARG A 34 38.26 -11.50 29.63
N PRO A 35 37.33 -10.89 28.87
CA PRO A 35 36.63 -9.70 29.33
C PRO A 35 35.34 -10.03 30.11
N THR A 36 35.23 -9.46 31.31
CA THR A 36 34.02 -9.34 32.14
C THR A 36 33.14 -8.21 31.61
N THR A 37 32.23 -8.51 30.68
CA THR A 37 31.37 -7.51 30.00
C THR A 37 29.94 -7.40 30.57
N ARG A 38 29.65 -7.93 31.76
CA ARG A 38 28.31 -7.84 32.35
C ARG A 38 28.11 -6.73 33.38
N PHE A 39 29.12 -6.38 34.18
CA PHE A 39 28.94 -5.40 35.28
C PHE A 39 28.97 -3.92 34.86
N VAL A 40 29.62 -3.57 33.73
CA VAL A 40 29.74 -2.16 33.30
C VAL A 40 28.46 -1.65 32.63
N SER A 41 27.68 -2.54 32.00
CA SER A 41 26.39 -2.20 31.36
C SER A 41 25.35 -1.77 32.39
N ASP A 42 25.27 -2.48 33.52
CA ASP A 42 24.25 -2.23 34.54
C ASP A 42 24.53 -0.95 35.33
N VAL A 43 25.81 -0.63 35.58
CA VAL A 43 26.22 0.64 36.22
C VAL A 43 25.98 1.82 35.28
N PHE A 44 26.22 1.64 33.98
CA PHE A 44 26.00 2.68 32.98
C PHE A 44 24.51 2.99 32.78
N GLU A 45 23.65 1.97 32.74
CA GLU A 45 22.20 2.16 32.65
C GLU A 45 21.59 2.72 33.96
N ALA A 46 22.08 2.31 35.12
CA ALA A 46 21.68 2.91 36.40
C ALA A 46 22.10 4.39 36.51
N TRP A 47 23.27 4.76 35.95
CA TRP A 47 23.71 6.15 35.89
C TRP A 47 22.82 6.98 34.95
N LYS A 48 22.42 6.42 33.81
CA LYS A 48 21.53 7.08 32.84
C LYS A 48 20.11 7.31 33.40
N GLN A 49 19.57 6.34 34.13
CA GLN A 49 18.27 6.48 34.81
C GLN A 49 18.31 7.55 35.91
N ASN A 50 19.36 7.57 36.73
CA ASN A 50 19.54 8.58 37.78
C ASN A 50 19.70 10.00 37.21
N GLN A 51 20.33 10.16 36.04
CA GLN A 51 20.42 11.47 35.37
C GLN A 51 19.08 11.92 34.77
N LEU A 52 18.29 10.99 34.21
CA LEU A 52 16.96 11.32 33.67
C LEU A 52 15.97 11.69 34.78
N GLU A 53 15.98 10.97 35.90
CA GLU A 53 15.15 11.32 37.07
C GLU A 53 15.53 12.68 37.65
N LYS A 54 16.83 12.99 37.73
CA LYS A 54 17.32 14.32 38.15
C LYS A 54 16.92 15.43 37.18
N LEU A 55 16.92 15.16 35.87
CA LEU A 55 16.47 16.12 34.87
C LEU A 55 14.96 16.34 34.96
N CYS A 56 14.18 15.26 35.08
CA CYS A 56 12.72 15.32 35.22
C CYS A 56 12.31 16.07 36.50
N SER A 57 12.96 15.80 37.63
CA SER A 57 12.69 16.50 38.89
C SER A 57 13.21 17.95 38.92
N ALA A 58 14.29 18.26 38.19
CA ALA A 58 14.74 19.64 38.01
C ALA A 58 13.84 20.46 37.07
N MET A 59 13.23 19.82 36.05
CA MET A 59 12.32 20.46 35.10
C MET A 59 10.88 20.55 35.62
N GLU A 60 10.47 19.67 36.52
CA GLU A 60 9.14 19.68 37.12
C GLU A 60 8.72 21.06 37.67
N PRO A 61 9.52 21.80 38.47
CA PRO A 61 9.12 23.11 38.96
C PRO A 61 8.99 24.16 37.85
N VAL A 62 9.77 24.05 36.77
CA VAL A 62 9.67 24.96 35.61
C VAL A 62 8.41 24.68 34.82
N ILE A 63 8.12 23.41 34.52
CA ILE A 63 6.90 22.99 33.82
C ILE A 63 5.68 23.35 34.67
N ARG A 64 5.70 23.06 35.97
CA ARG A 64 4.63 23.40 36.91
C ARG A 64 4.41 24.91 36.99
N LYS A 65 5.47 25.73 36.91
CA LYS A 65 5.37 27.19 36.86
C LYS A 65 4.78 27.68 35.54
N VAL A 66 5.23 27.17 34.40
CA VAL A 66 4.71 27.56 33.06
C VAL A 66 3.26 27.14 32.88
N VAL A 67 2.90 25.92 33.30
CA VAL A 67 1.52 25.43 33.28
C VAL A 67 0.66 26.21 34.28
N GLY A 68 1.19 26.52 35.47
CA GLY A 68 0.51 27.35 36.46
C GLY A 68 0.27 28.79 35.97
N GLU A 69 1.23 29.40 35.28
CA GLU A 69 1.13 30.73 34.69
C GLU A 69 0.17 30.76 33.49
N GLU A 70 0.17 29.73 32.63
CA GLU A 70 -0.78 29.62 31.50
C GLU A 70 -2.22 29.36 31.98
N VAL A 71 -2.41 28.50 32.98
CA VAL A 71 -3.73 28.23 33.58
C VAL A 71 -4.25 29.48 34.30
N LYS A 72 -3.40 30.20 35.02
CA LYS A 72 -3.76 31.47 35.68
C LYS A 72 -4.08 32.56 34.66
N ARG A 73 -3.33 32.67 33.56
CA ARG A 73 -3.59 33.62 32.46
C ARG A 73 -4.93 33.33 31.76
N ARG A 74 -5.33 32.07 31.62
CA ARG A 74 -6.66 31.70 31.07
C ARG A 74 -7.81 31.88 32.05
N LEU A 75 -7.58 31.72 33.36
CA LEU A 75 -8.56 32.03 34.41
C LEU A 75 -8.77 33.54 34.62
N ASP A 76 -7.71 34.34 34.49
CA ASP A 76 -7.80 35.80 34.55
C ASP A 76 -8.52 36.36 33.29
N LEU A 77 -8.36 35.74 32.11
CA LEU A 77 -9.14 36.11 30.92
C LEU A 77 -10.63 35.72 31.04
N SER A 78 -10.93 34.59 31.69
CA SER A 78 -12.32 34.13 31.87
C SER A 78 -13.07 34.94 32.95
N THR A 79 -12.37 35.45 33.97
CA THR A 79 -12.96 36.32 35.01
C THR A 79 -13.15 37.77 34.53
N ILE A 80 -12.30 38.29 33.62
CA ILE A 80 -12.52 39.61 32.99
C ILE A 80 -13.78 39.63 32.10
N THR A 81 -14.19 38.48 31.57
CA THR A 81 -15.39 38.37 30.73
C THR A 81 -16.67 38.17 31.56
N ALA A 82 -16.55 37.81 32.84
CA ALA A 82 -17.68 37.54 33.74
C ALA A 82 -18.02 38.70 34.71
N SER A 83 -17.24 39.79 34.72
CA SER A 83 -17.39 40.89 35.70
C SER A 83 -17.50 42.27 35.06
N ARG A 84 -18.44 42.47 34.13
CA ARG A 84 -18.95 43.81 33.77
C ARG A 84 -20.43 43.77 33.39
N HIS A 85 -21.27 43.36 34.34
CA HIS A 85 -22.65 43.81 34.36
C HIS A 85 -23.02 44.09 35.81
N LEU A 86 -23.37 45.36 36.07
CA LEU A 86 -24.08 45.95 37.22
C LEU A 86 -23.43 47.30 37.60
N SER A 87 -23.66 48.31 36.76
CA SER A 87 -23.91 49.67 37.24
C SER A 87 -24.92 50.35 36.31
N TRP A 88 -26.15 50.42 36.80
CA TRP A 88 -27.27 51.17 36.24
C TRP A 88 -27.22 52.60 36.77
N SER A 89 -27.25 53.61 35.90
CA SER A 89 -28.02 54.87 36.04
C SER A 89 -27.79 55.85 34.85
N PRO A 90 -28.72 56.78 34.57
CA PRO A 90 -29.16 57.12 33.22
C PRO A 90 -28.76 58.54 32.75
N SER A 91 -28.59 58.74 31.43
CA SER A 91 -28.87 60.03 30.77
C SER A 91 -28.99 59.87 29.24
N LEU A 92 -30.21 60.11 28.75
CA LEU A 92 -30.61 60.61 27.42
C LEU A 92 -29.51 60.83 26.37
N GLN A 93 -29.62 60.14 25.23
CA GLN A 93 -30.14 60.75 23.99
C GLN A 93 -30.39 59.69 22.90
N VAL A 94 -31.62 59.69 22.43
CA VAL A 94 -32.19 58.83 21.39
C VAL A 94 -31.53 59.12 20.04
N HIS A 95 -30.88 58.13 19.44
CA HIS A 95 -30.84 57.95 17.98
C HIS A 95 -30.98 56.45 17.71
N ALA A 96 -32.19 56.04 17.36
CA ALA A 96 -32.52 54.67 17.03
C ALA A 96 -31.78 54.24 15.75
N ARG A 97 -30.65 53.55 15.91
CA ARG A 97 -30.14 52.65 14.89
C ARG A 97 -30.55 51.25 15.32
N ALA A 98 -31.38 50.60 14.51
CA ALA A 98 -31.81 49.23 14.74
C ALA A 98 -30.56 48.34 15.02
N PRO A 99 -30.61 47.42 15.99
CA PRO A 99 -29.57 46.41 16.11
C PRO A 99 -29.68 45.53 14.85
N GLU A 100 -28.68 45.57 13.97
CA GLU A 100 -28.53 44.50 13.01
C GLU A 100 -28.41 43.19 13.80
N PRO A 101 -29.14 42.12 13.41
CA PRO A 101 -29.03 40.85 14.10
C PRO A 101 -27.57 40.37 14.02
N PRO A 102 -27.00 39.76 15.08
CA PRO A 102 -25.69 39.14 14.98
C PRO A 102 -25.75 38.10 13.86
N SER A 103 -25.12 38.38 12.73
CA SER A 103 -25.02 37.44 11.62
C SER A 103 -24.23 36.23 12.13
N VAL A 104 -24.94 35.16 12.47
CA VAL A 104 -24.35 33.86 12.75
C VAL A 104 -23.71 33.40 11.45
N ASN A 105 -22.40 33.62 11.30
CA ASN A 105 -21.63 33.13 10.15
C ASN A 105 -21.49 31.60 10.27
N ILE A 106 -22.50 30.89 9.78
CA ILE A 106 -22.48 29.43 9.67
C ILE A 106 -21.42 29.07 8.61
N PRO A 107 -20.38 28.30 8.95
CA PRO A 107 -19.32 27.98 8.00
C PRO A 107 -19.83 27.01 6.94
N LEU A 108 -19.47 27.20 5.67
CA LEU A 108 -19.74 26.20 4.63
C LEU A 108 -18.78 25.01 4.77
N LEU A 109 -19.18 23.85 4.27
CA LEU A 109 -18.42 22.61 4.30
C LEU A 109 -18.12 22.12 2.88
N LEU A 110 -16.87 21.72 2.64
CA LEU A 110 -16.55 20.87 1.52
C LEU A 110 -16.81 19.41 1.93
N VAL A 111 -17.40 18.62 1.03
CA VAL A 111 -17.79 17.23 1.30
C VAL A 111 -17.43 16.34 0.12
N PHE A 112 -16.83 15.18 0.39
CA PHE A 112 -16.74 14.10 -0.58
C PHE A 112 -18.06 13.31 -0.56
N PRO A 113 -18.91 13.39 -1.60
CA PRO A 113 -20.21 12.72 -1.60
C PRO A 113 -20.10 11.19 -1.77
N LYS A 114 -18.94 10.71 -2.23
CA LYS A 114 -18.69 9.32 -2.58
C LYS A 114 -17.33 8.89 -2.06
N THR A 115 -17.24 7.63 -1.64
CA THR A 115 -15.99 6.97 -1.28
C THR A 115 -15.16 6.64 -2.53
N LEU A 116 -13.87 6.41 -2.33
CA LEU A 116 -12.94 6.06 -3.42
C LEU A 116 -13.02 4.56 -3.76
N LYS A 117 -12.83 4.22 -5.04
CA LYS A 117 -12.78 2.82 -5.49
C LYS A 117 -11.45 2.18 -5.06
N GLN A 118 -11.54 1.08 -4.32
CA GLN A 118 -10.37 0.31 -3.86
C GLN A 118 -10.26 -1.04 -4.60
N PRO A 119 -9.06 -1.63 -4.73
CA PRO A 119 -7.75 -1.13 -4.28
C PRO A 119 -7.19 -0.01 -5.19
N ILE A 120 -6.46 0.92 -4.60
CA ILE A 120 -5.75 1.99 -5.33
C ILE A 120 -4.29 1.57 -5.55
N PHE A 121 -3.81 1.73 -6.79
CA PHE A 121 -2.42 1.49 -7.16
C PHE A 121 -1.73 2.79 -7.58
N THR A 122 -0.41 2.86 -7.41
CA THR A 122 0.39 3.97 -7.94
C THR A 122 0.18 4.11 -9.45
N MET A 123 0.28 5.32 -9.97
CA MET A 123 0.10 5.65 -11.40
C MET A 123 -1.28 5.31 -12.01
N ASN A 124 -2.20 4.73 -11.24
CA ASN A 124 -3.58 4.53 -11.69
C ASN A 124 -4.41 5.77 -11.36
N ARG A 125 -5.42 6.04 -12.19
CA ARG A 125 -6.40 7.10 -11.93
C ARG A 125 -7.20 6.78 -10.65
N ILE A 126 -7.26 7.74 -9.73
CA ILE A 126 -8.13 7.69 -8.56
C ILE A 126 -9.53 8.08 -9.01
N ILE A 127 -10.48 7.20 -8.72
CA ILE A 127 -11.89 7.34 -9.11
C ILE A 127 -12.78 7.00 -7.93
N SER A 128 -14.01 7.52 -7.95
CA SER A 128 -15.05 7.18 -6.98
C SER A 128 -15.58 5.76 -7.20
N HIS A 129 -16.26 5.20 -6.20
CA HIS A 129 -16.80 3.83 -6.23
C HIS A 129 -17.69 3.52 -7.46
N ASP A 130 -18.37 4.52 -8.02
CA ASP A 130 -19.23 4.43 -9.20
C ASP A 130 -18.50 4.66 -10.53
N ASP A 131 -17.17 4.57 -10.54
CA ASP A 131 -16.31 4.81 -11.70
C ASP A 131 -16.35 6.27 -12.24
N SER A 132 -16.91 7.20 -11.46
CA SER A 132 -16.88 8.64 -11.77
C SER A 132 -15.58 9.31 -11.27
N PRO A 133 -15.22 10.50 -11.80
CA PRO A 133 -14.12 11.29 -11.26
C PRO A 133 -14.35 11.67 -9.80
N VAL A 134 -13.29 12.00 -9.06
CA VAL A 134 -13.41 12.40 -7.66
C VAL A 134 -14.19 13.70 -7.56
N GLN A 135 -15.34 13.66 -6.88
CA GLN A 135 -16.24 14.80 -6.73
C GLN A 135 -16.14 15.43 -5.34
N VAL A 136 -16.33 16.74 -5.28
CA VAL A 136 -16.47 17.52 -4.05
C VAL A 136 -17.69 18.41 -4.15
N LEU A 137 -18.47 18.46 -3.07
CA LEU A 137 -19.63 19.33 -2.92
C LEU A 137 -19.30 20.47 -1.96
N LEU A 138 -19.83 21.66 -2.24
CA LEU A 138 -19.92 22.74 -1.26
C LEU A 138 -21.33 22.75 -0.65
N ALA A 139 -21.42 22.55 0.67
CA ALA A 139 -22.68 22.38 1.41
C ALA A 139 -22.76 23.30 2.65
N ASN A 140 -23.98 23.53 3.17
CA ASN A 140 -24.21 24.25 4.43
C ASN A 140 -24.47 23.23 5.56
N PRO A 141 -23.79 23.33 6.72
CA PRO A 141 -23.92 22.38 7.84
C PRO A 141 -25.30 22.35 8.51
N THR A 142 -26.24 23.27 8.22
CA THR A 142 -27.63 23.18 8.71
C THR A 142 -28.42 22.04 8.10
N VAL A 143 -27.85 21.30 7.15
CA VAL A 143 -28.47 20.15 6.51
C VAL A 143 -28.10 18.89 7.31
N ASP A 144 -29.06 18.40 8.12
CA ASP A 144 -29.05 17.03 8.60
C ASP A 144 -28.79 16.09 7.41
N GLN A 145 -27.87 15.13 7.58
CA GLN A 145 -27.39 14.21 6.54
C GLN A 145 -28.46 13.21 6.04
N THR A 146 -29.75 13.50 6.28
CA THR A 146 -30.89 12.73 5.85
C THR A 146 -31.91 13.65 5.17
N VAL A 147 -31.91 13.63 3.85
CA VAL A 147 -33.05 13.93 2.96
C VAL A 147 -33.63 15.37 3.07
N ASN A 148 -33.50 16.11 1.96
CA ASN A 148 -34.10 17.42 1.62
C ASN A 148 -33.21 18.65 1.84
N THR A 149 -32.38 18.87 0.81
CA THR A 149 -31.59 20.04 0.47
C THR A 149 -32.36 21.36 0.66
N THR A 150 -31.93 22.19 1.60
CA THR A 150 -32.24 23.62 1.59
C THR A 150 -31.01 24.40 1.13
N ALA A 151 -31.27 25.24 0.14
CA ALA A 151 -30.37 25.94 -0.76
C ALA A 151 -29.31 26.82 -0.10
N ILE A 152 -28.11 26.83 -0.67
CA ILE A 152 -27.17 27.95 -0.55
C ILE A 152 -27.49 28.91 -1.69
N PRO A 153 -27.76 30.20 -1.45
CA PRO A 153 -27.59 31.17 -2.51
C PRO A 153 -26.09 31.27 -2.79
N LEU A 154 -25.58 30.47 -3.74
CA LEU A 154 -24.20 30.57 -4.23
C LEU A 154 -23.88 32.00 -4.66
N SER A 155 -24.91 32.81 -4.95
CA SER A 155 -24.85 34.26 -5.19
C SER A 155 -24.26 35.10 -4.06
N ALA A 156 -24.18 34.59 -2.81
CA ALA A 156 -23.60 35.30 -1.67
C ALA A 156 -22.09 35.03 -1.45
N LEU A 157 -21.50 34.09 -2.19
CA LEU A 157 -20.07 33.81 -2.11
C LEU A 157 -19.28 34.79 -2.98
N PRO A 158 -18.22 35.43 -2.46
CA PRO A 158 -17.30 36.18 -3.31
C PRO A 158 -16.50 35.20 -4.17
N PHE A 159 -16.77 35.24 -5.47
CA PHE A 159 -16.04 34.50 -6.48
C PHE A 159 -14.85 35.31 -7.02
N PRO A 160 -13.82 34.66 -7.56
CA PRO A 160 -13.64 33.21 -7.69
C PRO A 160 -13.18 32.52 -6.40
N VAL A 161 -13.56 31.26 -6.20
CA VAL A 161 -13.04 30.42 -5.10
C VAL A 161 -12.13 29.35 -5.70
N LYS A 162 -10.85 29.34 -5.33
CA LYS A 162 -9.91 28.32 -5.82
C LYS A 162 -9.77 27.21 -4.79
N LEU A 163 -10.01 25.98 -5.22
CA LEU A 163 -9.80 24.79 -4.41
C LEU A 163 -8.56 24.04 -4.86
N GLU A 164 -7.90 23.38 -3.92
CA GLU A 164 -6.83 22.43 -4.18
C GLU A 164 -7.12 21.09 -3.49
N ILE A 165 -6.71 20.00 -4.14
CA ILE A 165 -6.71 18.65 -3.57
C ILE A 165 -5.30 18.21 -3.21
N LEU A 166 -5.17 17.66 -2.02
CA LEU A 166 -3.90 17.34 -1.36
C LEU A 166 -3.95 15.94 -0.77
N VAL A 167 -2.78 15.40 -0.44
CA VAL A 167 -2.64 14.11 0.24
C VAL A 167 -2.33 14.37 1.70
N LEU A 168 -3.12 13.77 2.60
CA LEU A 168 -2.92 13.84 4.04
C LEU A 168 -2.45 12.49 4.60
N ASP A 169 -1.87 12.50 5.79
CA ASP A 169 -1.51 11.29 6.51
C ASP A 169 -2.78 10.46 6.81
N GLY A 170 -2.72 9.14 6.63
CA GLY A 170 -3.84 8.24 6.89
C GLY A 170 -4.36 8.28 8.33
N ASP A 171 -3.55 8.70 9.30
CA ASP A 171 -3.96 8.85 10.70
C ASP A 171 -4.63 10.21 10.99
N PHE A 172 -4.71 11.11 10.01
CA PHE A 172 -5.49 12.34 10.15
C PHE A 172 -6.96 12.00 10.44
N PRO A 173 -7.64 12.70 11.36
CA PRO A 173 -9.01 12.37 11.75
C PRO A 173 -9.99 12.45 10.56
N ASP A 174 -10.87 11.47 10.45
CA ASP A 174 -12.15 11.58 9.73
C ASP A 174 -13.22 12.03 10.71
N GLY A 175 -13.82 13.20 10.48
CA GLY A 175 -14.84 13.70 11.41
C GLY A 175 -15.43 15.05 11.02
N ASP A 176 -16.10 15.66 12.00
CA ASP A 176 -16.84 16.92 11.98
C ASP A 176 -16.06 18.18 11.55
N GLY A 177 -14.82 18.03 11.09
CA GLY A 177 -13.97 19.12 10.67
C GLY A 177 -13.48 19.97 11.83
N MET A 178 -13.42 19.43 13.06
CA MET A 178 -12.89 20.15 14.23
C MET A 178 -11.36 20.10 14.26
N TRP A 179 -10.72 20.51 13.16
CA TRP A 179 -9.29 20.79 13.10
C TRP A 179 -9.04 22.25 12.77
N THR A 180 -7.86 22.72 13.18
CA THR A 180 -7.35 24.02 12.78
C THR A 180 -6.71 23.95 11.38
N ALA A 181 -6.60 25.09 10.70
CA ALA A 181 -5.90 25.16 9.42
C ALA A 181 -4.42 24.74 9.54
N GLU A 182 -3.81 24.96 10.70
CA GLU A 182 -2.44 24.53 11.02
C GLU A 182 -2.33 23.01 11.17
N GLU A 183 -3.28 22.38 11.88
CA GLU A 183 -3.35 20.91 11.97
C GLU A 183 -3.52 20.27 10.59
N PHE A 184 -4.36 20.86 9.74
CA PHE A 184 -4.51 20.40 8.36
C PHE A 184 -3.21 20.55 7.57
N GLU A 185 -2.57 21.73 7.59
CA GLU A 185 -1.30 21.98 6.89
C GLU A 185 -0.19 21.02 7.34
N ASN A 186 -0.07 20.79 8.65
CA ASN A 186 0.93 19.88 9.22
C ASN A 186 0.69 18.41 8.85
N SER A 187 -0.53 18.05 8.45
CA SER A 187 -0.87 16.69 8.04
C SER A 187 -0.60 16.39 6.55
N ILE A 188 -0.24 17.41 5.76
CA ILE A 188 0.00 17.26 4.32
C ILE A 188 1.26 16.42 4.09
N VAL A 189 1.09 15.31 3.38
CA VAL A 189 2.17 14.40 3.04
C VAL A 189 2.83 14.84 1.74
N LYS A 190 4.12 15.16 1.82
CA LYS A 190 4.95 15.49 0.66
C LYS A 190 5.60 14.24 0.08
N ALA A 191 6.04 14.33 -1.17
CA ALA A 191 6.85 13.28 -1.77
C ALA A 191 8.18 13.12 -1.01
N ARG A 192 8.77 11.92 -1.09
CA ARG A 192 10.13 11.67 -0.63
C ARG A 192 11.13 12.53 -1.39
N GLU A 193 12.25 12.86 -0.74
CA GLU A 193 13.33 13.59 -1.38
C GLU A 193 13.78 12.92 -2.69
N GLY A 194 13.95 13.73 -3.74
CA GLY A 194 14.35 13.27 -5.07
C GLY A 194 13.27 12.53 -5.87
N ARG A 195 12.01 12.48 -5.40
CA ARG A 195 10.88 11.90 -6.14
C ARG A 195 9.99 12.97 -6.77
N ARG A 196 9.16 12.53 -7.72
CA ARG A 196 8.08 13.34 -8.32
C ARG A 196 7.05 13.71 -7.24
N PRO A 197 6.27 14.78 -7.41
CA PRO A 197 5.17 15.13 -6.51
C PRO A 197 4.26 13.94 -6.22
N LEU A 198 3.84 13.77 -4.96
CA LEU A 198 3.14 12.56 -4.52
C LEU A 198 1.79 12.38 -5.23
N LEU A 199 1.09 13.47 -5.49
CA LEU A 199 -0.16 13.53 -6.25
C LEU A 199 0.06 14.36 -7.50
N VAL A 200 -0.42 13.87 -8.64
CA VAL A 200 -0.30 14.54 -9.95
C VAL A 200 -1.62 14.52 -10.71
N GLY A 201 -1.77 15.45 -11.64
CA GLY A 201 -2.93 15.64 -12.50
C GLY A 201 -3.67 16.94 -12.20
N ASP A 202 -5.00 16.90 -12.19
CA ASP A 202 -5.89 18.03 -11.92
C ASP A 202 -5.91 18.33 -10.42
N LEU A 203 -4.94 19.09 -9.92
CA LEU A 203 -4.79 19.33 -8.46
C LEU A 203 -5.56 20.55 -7.95
N ALA A 204 -5.99 21.44 -8.83
CA ALA A 204 -6.67 22.67 -8.45
C ALA A 204 -7.80 23.01 -9.42
N VAL A 205 -8.92 23.49 -8.88
CA VAL A 205 -10.10 23.91 -9.65
C VAL A 205 -10.55 25.28 -9.16
N THR A 206 -11.00 26.13 -10.09
CA THR A 206 -11.57 27.44 -9.76
C THR A 206 -13.07 27.38 -9.92
N LEU A 207 -13.80 27.67 -8.85
CA LEU A 207 -15.24 27.85 -8.87
C LEU A 207 -15.56 29.26 -9.34
N ARG A 208 -16.40 29.36 -10.36
CA ARG A 208 -16.96 30.62 -10.86
C ARG A 208 -18.49 30.59 -10.77
N PRO A 209 -19.13 31.77 -10.83
CA PRO A 209 -20.58 31.83 -10.91
C PRO A 209 -21.08 31.05 -12.14
N GLY A 210 -21.98 30.08 -11.92
CA GLY A 210 -22.59 29.28 -13.00
C GLY A 210 -21.83 28.00 -13.40
N ASP A 211 -20.67 27.71 -12.81
CA ASP A 211 -19.98 26.44 -13.05
C ASP A 211 -20.71 25.28 -12.33
N GLY A 212 -21.34 24.39 -13.10
CA GLY A 212 -21.82 23.09 -12.59
C GLY A 212 -22.99 23.13 -11.60
N SER A 213 -23.74 24.23 -11.54
CA SER A 213 -24.90 24.38 -10.68
C SER A 213 -26.09 23.56 -11.21
N CYS A 214 -26.28 22.35 -10.71
CA CYS A 214 -27.59 21.70 -10.77
C CYS A 214 -28.41 22.23 -9.59
N GLY A 215 -29.10 23.35 -9.80
CA GLY A 215 -29.75 24.09 -8.70
C GLY A 215 -28.73 24.80 -7.80
N ASP A 216 -28.88 24.64 -6.48
CA ASP A 216 -28.19 25.43 -5.44
C ASP A 216 -26.96 24.74 -4.82
N LEU A 217 -26.39 23.74 -5.51
CA LEU A 217 -25.20 22.99 -5.10
C LEU A 217 -24.10 23.12 -6.15
N ALA A 218 -22.86 23.38 -5.71
CA ALA A 218 -21.69 23.37 -6.58
C ALA A 218 -21.01 22.00 -6.51
N VAL A 219 -21.09 21.24 -7.61
CA VAL A 219 -20.41 19.94 -7.79
C VAL A 219 -19.12 20.14 -8.57
N ILE A 220 -18.01 19.67 -8.00
CA ILE A 220 -16.67 19.97 -8.46
C ILE A 220 -15.97 18.66 -8.71
N SER A 221 -15.49 18.43 -9.94
CA SER A 221 -14.85 17.17 -10.31
C SER A 221 -13.36 17.37 -10.53
N PHE A 222 -12.55 16.54 -9.88
CA PHE A 222 -11.13 16.40 -10.17
C PHE A 222 -10.95 15.23 -11.14
N GLY A 223 -10.62 15.55 -12.39
CA GLY A 223 -10.65 14.63 -13.52
C GLY A 223 -9.55 13.59 -13.44
N GLU A 224 -8.30 14.02 -13.53
CA GLU A 224 -7.14 13.15 -13.54
C GLU A 224 -6.38 13.26 -12.22
N LEU A 225 -6.46 12.25 -11.36
CA LEU A 225 -5.69 12.20 -10.11
C LEU A 225 -4.91 10.89 -10.04
N GLN A 226 -3.60 10.97 -9.78
CA GLN A 226 -2.75 9.79 -9.63
C GLN A 226 -1.75 9.97 -8.51
N LEU A 227 -1.54 8.90 -7.73
CA LEU A 227 -0.50 8.86 -6.69
C LEU A 227 0.77 8.24 -7.23
N THR A 228 1.91 8.88 -6.99
CA THR A 228 3.18 8.48 -7.58
C THR A 228 4.00 7.52 -6.75
N ASP A 229 3.70 7.42 -5.46
CA ASP A 229 4.35 6.48 -4.55
C ASP A 229 3.28 5.73 -3.74
N ASN A 230 3.63 4.54 -3.29
CA ASN A 230 2.73 3.70 -2.50
C ASN A 230 2.63 4.23 -1.06
N SER A 231 1.64 3.80 -0.29
CA SER A 231 1.47 4.29 1.09
C SER A 231 2.33 3.53 2.10
N SER A 232 3.12 2.54 1.67
CA SER A 232 3.83 1.66 2.60
C SER A 232 4.96 2.35 3.38
N TRP A 233 5.41 3.53 2.95
CA TRP A 233 6.54 4.21 3.58
C TRP A 233 6.17 5.21 4.66
N VAL A 234 4.92 5.65 4.70
CA VAL A 234 4.41 6.48 5.79
C VAL A 234 4.06 5.61 6.99
N ARG A 235 4.08 6.21 8.19
CA ARG A 235 3.85 5.51 9.46
C ARG A 235 2.47 4.84 9.51
N SER A 236 1.42 5.54 9.07
CA SER A 236 0.03 5.06 9.03
C SER A 236 -0.22 3.98 7.97
N ARG A 237 0.75 3.78 7.06
CA ARG A 237 0.63 2.90 5.87
C ARG A 237 -0.53 3.26 4.95
N LYS A 238 -1.17 4.42 5.14
CA LYS A 238 -2.37 4.87 4.45
C LYS A 238 -2.26 6.35 4.09
N PHE A 239 -3.07 6.78 3.14
CA PHE A 239 -3.25 8.18 2.80
C PHE A 239 -4.73 8.55 2.93
N ARG A 240 -5.01 9.85 3.01
CA ARG A 240 -6.33 10.45 2.80
C ARG A 240 -6.22 11.52 1.72
N LEU A 241 -7.30 11.81 1.00
CA LEU A 241 -7.39 13.00 0.18
C LEU A 241 -8.04 14.12 1.00
N GLY A 242 -7.42 15.28 0.99
CA GLY A 242 -7.92 16.50 1.61
C GLY A 242 -8.21 17.55 0.54
N VAL A 243 -9.32 18.28 0.66
CA VAL A 243 -9.63 19.41 -0.24
C VAL A 243 -9.85 20.65 0.59
N ARG A 244 -9.20 21.74 0.19
CA ARG A 244 -9.32 23.03 0.87
C ARG A 244 -9.37 24.18 -0.13
N VAL A 245 -9.78 25.34 0.37
CA VAL A 245 -9.58 26.61 -0.35
C VAL A 245 -8.10 26.97 -0.33
N ILE A 246 -7.55 27.34 -1.48
CA ILE A 246 -6.15 27.76 -1.58
C ILE A 246 -5.95 29.01 -0.70
N PRO A 247 -4.99 29.00 0.25
CA PRO A 247 -4.73 30.13 1.12
C PRO A 247 -4.55 31.45 0.33
N GLY A 248 -5.22 32.52 0.78
CA GLY A 248 -5.18 33.84 0.14
C GLY A 248 -5.96 33.97 -1.18
N SER A 249 -6.59 32.89 -1.68
CA SER A 249 -7.40 32.94 -2.90
C SER A 249 -8.84 33.41 -2.70
N TYR A 250 -9.31 33.42 -1.45
CA TYR A 250 -10.68 33.75 -1.06
C TYR A 250 -10.70 34.89 -0.05
N GLY A 251 -11.42 35.95 -0.36
CA GLY A 251 -11.56 37.16 0.46
C GLY A 251 -12.90 37.28 1.18
N GLY A 252 -13.69 36.21 1.24
CA GLY A 252 -15.01 36.25 1.88
C GLY A 252 -14.97 36.12 3.40
N THR A 253 -16.02 36.61 4.03
CA THR A 253 -16.21 36.58 5.49
C THR A 253 -16.68 35.22 6.01
N ILE A 254 -17.30 34.39 5.15
CA ILE A 254 -17.80 33.06 5.49
C ILE A 254 -16.66 32.05 5.40
N ARG A 255 -16.35 31.34 6.50
CA ARG A 255 -15.36 30.25 6.51
C ARG A 255 -15.87 29.06 5.69
N ILE A 256 -15.05 28.55 4.79
CA ILE A 256 -15.28 27.28 4.08
C ILE A 256 -14.35 26.24 4.73
N ARG A 257 -14.91 25.16 5.31
CA ARG A 257 -14.14 24.08 5.94
C ARG A 257 -13.68 23.05 4.92
N GLU A 258 -12.55 22.44 5.22
CA GLU A 258 -11.89 21.42 4.41
C GLU A 258 -12.68 20.10 4.40
N ALA A 259 -12.57 19.34 3.31
CA ALA A 259 -13.08 17.98 3.21
C ALA A 259 -11.93 16.99 3.36
N VAL A 260 -12.19 15.83 3.98
CA VAL A 260 -11.22 14.73 4.07
C VAL A 260 -11.93 13.41 3.77
N THR A 261 -11.31 12.54 2.96
CA THR A 261 -11.83 11.20 2.67
C THR A 261 -11.55 10.22 3.81
N GLU A 262 -12.16 9.04 3.75
CA GLU A 262 -11.67 7.87 4.47
C GLU A 262 -10.20 7.55 4.15
N ALA A 263 -9.50 6.90 5.09
CA ALA A 263 -8.13 6.46 4.88
C ALA A 263 -8.06 5.25 3.92
N PHE A 264 -7.17 5.30 2.95
CA PHE A 264 -6.98 4.25 1.95
C PHE A 264 -5.52 3.80 1.80
N LEU A 265 -5.35 2.55 1.40
CA LEU A 265 -4.06 1.96 1.07
C LEU A 265 -3.74 2.21 -0.40
N VAL A 266 -2.50 2.62 -0.68
CA VAL A 266 -1.97 2.70 -2.04
C VAL A 266 -0.91 1.65 -2.23
N ARG A 267 -1.16 0.75 -3.16
CA ARG A 267 -0.24 -0.35 -3.50
C ARG A 267 0.65 0.05 -4.66
N ASP A 268 1.84 -0.54 -4.74
CA ASP A 268 2.70 -0.35 -5.90
C ASP A 268 2.08 -1.01 -7.13
N HIS A 269 1.99 -0.28 -8.25
CA HIS A 269 1.51 -0.79 -9.54
C HIS A 269 2.22 -2.08 -9.98
N ARG A 270 3.51 -2.22 -9.64
CA ARG A 270 4.30 -3.44 -9.91
C ARG A 270 3.60 -4.66 -9.31
N GLY A 271 3.01 -4.53 -8.12
CA GLY A 271 2.31 -5.60 -7.43
C GLY A 271 1.08 -6.11 -8.19
N GLU A 272 0.34 -5.22 -8.86
CA GLU A 272 -0.81 -5.64 -9.69
C GLU A 272 -0.32 -6.32 -10.96
N SER A 273 0.65 -5.72 -11.65
CA SER A 273 1.20 -6.28 -12.88
C SER A 273 1.79 -7.68 -12.67
N TYR A 274 2.35 -7.98 -11.49
CA TYR A 274 2.98 -9.26 -11.15
C TYR A 274 2.11 -10.24 -10.37
N LYS A 275 0.82 -9.91 -10.19
CA LYS A 275 -0.12 -10.74 -9.45
C LYS A 275 -0.23 -12.15 -10.04
N LYS A 276 -0.25 -13.16 -9.17
CA LYS A 276 -0.53 -14.55 -9.55
C LYS A 276 -2.03 -14.70 -9.75
N HIS A 277 -2.45 -15.34 -10.83
CA HIS A 277 -3.86 -15.58 -11.11
C HIS A 277 -4.33 -16.83 -10.38
N TYR A 278 -5.52 -16.78 -9.76
CA TYR A 278 -6.13 -17.91 -9.07
C TYR A 278 -7.63 -18.00 -9.42
N PRO A 279 -8.07 -19.04 -10.15
CA PRO A 279 -7.22 -20.01 -10.84
C PRO A 279 -6.43 -19.35 -11.99
N PRO A 280 -5.25 -19.88 -12.36
CA PRO A 280 -4.57 -19.45 -13.57
C PRO A 280 -5.36 -19.89 -14.82
N LYS A 281 -5.19 -19.18 -15.92
CA LYS A 281 -5.74 -19.52 -17.25
C LYS A 281 -4.70 -20.24 -18.10
N LEU A 282 -5.13 -21.03 -19.08
CA LEU A 282 -4.22 -21.75 -19.97
C LEU A 282 -3.30 -20.81 -20.77
N GLU A 283 -3.81 -19.64 -21.16
CA GLU A 283 -3.11 -18.61 -21.93
C GLU A 283 -2.21 -17.71 -21.07
N ASP A 284 -2.31 -17.81 -19.74
CA ASP A 284 -1.44 -17.03 -18.87
C ASP A 284 0.03 -17.38 -19.13
N GLU A 285 0.90 -16.37 -19.11
CA GLU A 285 2.34 -16.60 -19.13
C GLU A 285 2.76 -17.46 -17.93
N VAL A 286 3.75 -18.34 -18.10
CA VAL A 286 4.14 -19.33 -17.08
C VAL A 286 4.60 -18.68 -15.77
N TRP A 287 5.12 -17.45 -15.82
CA TRP A 287 5.48 -16.70 -14.63
C TRP A 287 4.26 -16.26 -13.80
N ARG A 288 3.02 -16.42 -14.26
CA ARG A 288 1.81 -16.25 -13.43
C ARG A 288 1.63 -17.37 -12.42
N LEU A 289 2.36 -18.48 -12.55
CA LEU A 289 2.35 -19.56 -11.58
C LEU A 289 3.13 -19.21 -10.30
N GLU A 290 2.77 -19.84 -9.20
CA GLU A 290 3.51 -19.74 -7.94
C GLU A 290 4.99 -20.14 -8.13
N LYS A 291 5.87 -19.52 -7.33
CA LYS A 291 7.34 -19.75 -7.32
C LYS A 291 8.11 -19.34 -8.57
N ILE A 292 7.46 -18.91 -9.65
CA ILE A 292 8.12 -18.45 -10.87
C ILE A 292 7.99 -16.92 -10.96
N GLY A 293 9.06 -16.15 -10.79
CA GLY A 293 9.00 -14.68 -10.93
C GLY A 293 9.17 -14.24 -12.39
N LYS A 294 8.47 -13.18 -12.83
CA LYS A 294 8.68 -12.60 -14.16
C LYS A 294 10.14 -12.17 -14.32
N GLY A 295 10.80 -12.63 -15.39
CA GLY A 295 12.22 -12.37 -15.64
C GLY A 295 13.19 -13.05 -14.67
N GLY A 296 12.72 -13.90 -13.75
CA GLY A 296 13.58 -14.67 -12.85
C GLY A 296 14.24 -15.86 -13.56
N ILE A 297 15.24 -16.46 -12.91
CA ILE A 297 16.01 -17.59 -13.44
C ILE A 297 15.09 -18.75 -13.88
N LEU A 298 14.10 -19.11 -13.06
CA LEU A 298 13.14 -20.17 -13.42
C LEU A 298 12.30 -19.80 -14.65
N HIS A 299 11.88 -18.54 -14.78
CA HIS A 299 11.12 -18.09 -15.94
C HIS A 299 11.97 -18.19 -17.21
N ILE A 300 13.20 -17.71 -17.17
CA ILE A 300 14.14 -17.79 -18.30
C ILE A 300 14.40 -19.25 -18.68
N ASN A 301 14.65 -20.12 -17.69
CA ASN A 301 14.89 -21.55 -17.93
C ASN A 301 13.69 -22.26 -18.57
N LEU A 302 12.47 -21.94 -18.16
CA LEU A 302 11.25 -22.51 -18.73
C LEU A 302 11.01 -22.02 -20.15
N VAL A 303 11.14 -20.71 -20.38
CA VAL A 303 10.98 -20.12 -21.73
C VAL A 303 12.02 -20.70 -22.69
N SER A 304 13.28 -20.87 -22.25
CA SER A 304 14.33 -21.51 -23.06
C SER A 304 14.03 -22.98 -23.42
N ALA A 305 13.17 -23.64 -22.64
CA ALA A 305 12.70 -24.99 -22.90
C ALA A 305 11.38 -25.03 -23.70
N GLY A 306 10.91 -23.89 -24.20
CA GLY A 306 9.64 -23.79 -24.94
C GLY A 306 8.39 -23.71 -24.06
N VAL A 307 8.54 -23.53 -22.74
CA VAL A 307 7.42 -23.40 -21.80
C VAL A 307 7.13 -21.91 -21.57
N GLN A 308 6.24 -21.33 -22.37
CA GLN A 308 5.89 -19.91 -22.28
C GLN A 308 4.59 -19.68 -21.51
N THR A 309 3.63 -20.60 -21.63
CA THR A 309 2.30 -20.47 -21.04
C THR A 309 2.02 -21.53 -19.97
N VAL A 310 0.96 -21.34 -19.18
CA VAL A 310 0.46 -22.35 -18.24
C VAL A 310 0.04 -23.63 -18.98
N ARG A 311 -0.52 -23.52 -20.18
CA ARG A 311 -0.81 -24.67 -21.05
C ARG A 311 0.46 -25.46 -21.37
N ASP A 312 1.52 -24.79 -21.81
CA ASP A 312 2.78 -25.47 -22.15
C ASP A 312 3.39 -26.16 -20.93
N PHE A 313 3.28 -25.52 -19.76
CA PHE A 313 3.74 -26.08 -18.49
C PHE A 313 2.99 -27.36 -18.14
N LEU A 314 1.66 -27.35 -18.26
CA LEU A 314 0.81 -28.52 -18.01
C LEU A 314 1.08 -29.63 -19.03
N LYS A 315 1.20 -29.32 -20.33
CA LYS A 315 1.57 -30.30 -21.37
C LYS A 315 2.92 -30.96 -21.06
N MET A 316 3.94 -30.16 -20.77
CA MET A 316 5.27 -30.69 -20.47
C MET A 316 5.28 -31.48 -19.16
N SER A 317 4.41 -31.16 -18.19
CA SER A 317 4.27 -31.93 -16.95
C SER A 317 3.73 -33.35 -17.18
N VAL A 318 2.96 -33.56 -18.26
CA VAL A 318 2.43 -34.88 -18.66
C VAL A 318 3.46 -35.62 -19.51
N VAL A 319 4.02 -34.97 -20.52
CA VAL A 319 4.85 -35.62 -21.55
C VAL A 319 6.31 -35.82 -21.09
N TYR A 320 6.89 -34.83 -20.41
CA TYR A 320 8.29 -34.84 -19.96
C TYR A 320 8.43 -34.35 -18.49
N PRO A 321 7.82 -35.06 -17.51
CA PRO A 321 7.80 -34.62 -16.11
C PRO A 321 9.20 -34.44 -15.50
N GLN A 322 10.15 -35.32 -15.86
CA GLN A 322 11.52 -35.27 -15.34
C GLN A 322 12.30 -34.06 -15.89
N LEU A 323 12.10 -33.75 -17.18
CA LEU A 323 12.72 -32.59 -17.82
C LEU A 323 12.19 -31.31 -17.18
N LEU A 324 10.87 -31.18 -17.01
CA LEU A 324 10.27 -30.00 -16.38
C LEU A 324 10.71 -29.85 -14.92
N GLN A 325 10.79 -30.95 -14.17
CA GLN A 325 11.32 -30.93 -12.80
C GLN A 325 12.77 -30.44 -12.74
N SER A 326 13.62 -30.86 -13.69
CA SER A 326 15.01 -30.39 -13.78
C SER A 326 15.10 -28.88 -14.00
N LYS A 327 14.19 -28.29 -14.79
CA LYS A 327 14.14 -26.85 -15.07
C LYS A 327 13.62 -26.02 -13.89
N MET A 328 12.82 -26.62 -13.02
CA MET A 328 12.27 -25.98 -11.82
C MET A 328 13.25 -25.88 -10.65
N GLY A 329 14.42 -26.53 -10.76
CA GLY A 329 15.52 -26.48 -9.81
C GLY A 329 15.27 -27.26 -8.51
N SER A 330 14.17 -26.97 -7.79
CA SER A 330 13.83 -27.65 -6.53
C SER A 330 12.51 -28.40 -6.58
N LYS A 331 12.45 -29.56 -5.90
CA LYS A 331 11.24 -30.38 -5.76
C LYS A 331 10.10 -29.61 -5.08
N ARG A 332 10.41 -28.66 -4.19
CA ARG A 332 9.42 -27.80 -3.53
C ARG A 332 8.78 -26.82 -4.51
N ASN A 333 9.59 -26.16 -5.34
CA ASN A 333 9.08 -25.22 -6.34
C ASN A 333 8.23 -25.96 -7.38
N TRP A 334 8.74 -27.09 -7.89
CA TRP A 334 8.00 -27.99 -8.79
C TRP A 334 6.60 -28.33 -8.26
N LYS A 335 6.51 -28.87 -7.04
CA LYS A 335 5.22 -29.25 -6.43
C LYS A 335 4.27 -28.07 -6.27
N ALA A 336 4.77 -26.91 -5.84
CA ALA A 336 3.94 -25.73 -5.65
C ALA A 336 3.39 -25.21 -6.97
N SER A 337 4.24 -25.04 -7.99
CA SER A 337 3.82 -24.57 -9.32
C SER A 337 2.89 -25.56 -10.01
N LEU A 338 3.13 -26.88 -9.88
CA LEU A 338 2.26 -27.91 -10.44
C LEU A 338 0.90 -27.94 -9.75
N LYS A 339 0.86 -27.83 -8.42
CA LYS A 339 -0.40 -27.73 -7.66
C LYS A 339 -1.21 -26.50 -8.09
N HIS A 340 -0.55 -25.35 -8.23
CA HIS A 340 -1.19 -24.11 -8.67
C HIS A 340 -1.67 -24.18 -10.12
N ALA A 341 -0.86 -24.70 -11.04
CA ALA A 341 -1.26 -24.90 -12.43
C ALA A 341 -2.44 -25.88 -12.54
N GLY A 342 -2.51 -26.87 -11.64
CA GLY A 342 -3.59 -27.86 -11.58
C GLY A 342 -4.95 -27.29 -11.15
N THR A 343 -5.02 -26.06 -10.62
CA THR A 343 -6.31 -25.39 -10.37
C THR A 343 -6.87 -24.71 -11.62
N CYS A 344 -6.11 -24.69 -12.73
CA CYS A 344 -6.56 -24.17 -14.03
C CYS A 344 -7.75 -24.96 -14.57
N GLU A 345 -8.74 -24.24 -15.10
CA GLU A 345 -9.82 -24.83 -15.88
C GLU A 345 -9.30 -25.20 -17.27
N VAL A 346 -9.21 -26.50 -17.55
CA VAL A 346 -8.63 -27.01 -18.80
C VAL A 346 -9.64 -26.97 -19.96
N GLY A 347 -10.94 -26.95 -19.66
CA GLY A 347 -12.02 -27.01 -20.65
C GLY A 347 -12.32 -28.42 -21.17
N GLN A 348 -13.33 -28.54 -22.02
CA GLN A 348 -13.84 -29.82 -22.55
C GLN A 348 -13.32 -30.17 -23.95
N LYS A 349 -12.54 -29.28 -24.57
CA LYS A 349 -11.95 -29.52 -25.90
C LYS A 349 -11.17 -30.83 -25.93
N ARG A 350 -11.22 -31.52 -27.06
CA ARG A 350 -10.52 -32.79 -27.30
C ARG A 350 -9.74 -32.70 -28.60
N TYR A 351 -8.65 -33.45 -28.66
CA TYR A 351 -7.69 -33.39 -29.74
C TYR A 351 -7.31 -34.79 -30.19
N ILE A 352 -7.51 -35.13 -31.46
CA ILE A 352 -7.12 -36.43 -32.02
C ILE A 352 -5.82 -36.34 -32.80
N PHE A 353 -4.89 -37.24 -32.50
CA PHE A 353 -3.67 -37.45 -33.28
C PHE A 353 -3.68 -38.87 -33.86
N GLN A 354 -3.38 -38.99 -35.16
CA GLN A 354 -3.35 -40.26 -35.88
C GLN A 354 -1.98 -40.46 -36.53
N ALA A 355 -1.37 -41.61 -36.30
CA ALA A 355 -0.08 -41.97 -36.90
C ALA A 355 0.04 -43.49 -37.07
N PHE A 356 0.46 -43.93 -38.25
CA PHE A 356 0.73 -45.35 -38.58
C PHE A 356 -0.42 -46.31 -38.23
N GLY A 357 -1.68 -45.89 -38.46
CA GLY A 357 -2.86 -46.68 -38.12
C GLY A 357 -3.24 -46.70 -36.64
N ASN A 358 -2.53 -45.96 -35.79
CA ASN A 358 -2.87 -45.73 -34.38
C ASN A 358 -3.51 -44.35 -34.21
N SER A 359 -4.35 -44.19 -33.19
CA SER A 359 -4.93 -42.89 -32.83
C SER A 359 -4.97 -42.67 -31.33
N VAL A 360 -4.76 -41.44 -30.88
CA VAL A 360 -4.93 -41.03 -29.48
C VAL A 360 -5.78 -39.77 -29.40
N ILE A 361 -6.73 -39.76 -28.46
CA ILE A 361 -7.53 -38.60 -28.10
C ILE A 361 -6.95 -38.02 -26.81
N LEU A 362 -6.59 -36.74 -26.87
CA LEU A 362 -5.94 -35.98 -25.82
C LEU A 362 -6.83 -34.82 -25.36
N ASP A 363 -6.69 -34.44 -24.10
CA ASP A 363 -7.17 -33.16 -23.61
C ASP A 363 -6.20 -32.01 -24.00
N PRO A 364 -6.54 -30.74 -23.73
CA PRO A 364 -5.71 -29.58 -24.05
C PRO A 364 -4.32 -29.56 -23.39
N ILE A 365 -4.08 -30.42 -22.39
CA ILE A 365 -2.83 -30.54 -21.65
C ILE A 365 -2.15 -31.91 -21.87
N CYS A 366 -2.50 -32.61 -22.95
CA CYS A 366 -1.93 -33.88 -23.38
C CYS A 366 -2.22 -35.08 -22.46
N ARG A 367 -3.23 -35.04 -21.60
CA ARG A 367 -3.70 -36.26 -20.91
C ARG A 367 -4.47 -37.12 -21.89
N VAL A 368 -4.24 -38.43 -21.82
CA VAL A 368 -4.93 -39.41 -22.65
C VAL A 368 -6.37 -39.57 -22.17
N VAL A 369 -7.32 -39.34 -23.06
CA VAL A 369 -8.75 -39.60 -22.85
C VAL A 369 -9.10 -40.98 -23.39
N SER A 370 -8.64 -41.31 -24.60
CA SER A 370 -8.75 -42.64 -25.20
C SER A 370 -7.63 -42.88 -26.21
N ALA A 371 -7.37 -44.15 -26.53
CA ALA A 371 -6.38 -44.53 -27.53
C ALA A 371 -6.83 -45.79 -28.27
N HIS A 372 -6.53 -45.85 -29.56
CA HIS A 372 -6.67 -47.03 -30.41
C HIS A 372 -5.29 -47.38 -30.96
N ILE A 373 -4.81 -48.58 -30.63
CA ILE A 373 -3.47 -49.02 -30.97
C ILE A 373 -3.56 -50.36 -31.70
N ASN A 374 -2.99 -50.39 -32.89
CA ASN A 374 -2.84 -51.58 -33.71
C ASN A 374 -1.42 -52.13 -33.52
N GLY A 375 -1.31 -53.30 -32.90
CA GLY A 375 -0.04 -54.00 -32.67
C GLY A 375 0.68 -53.58 -31.40
N GLN A 376 1.99 -53.32 -31.51
CA GLN A 376 2.93 -53.25 -30.37
C GLN A 376 3.38 -51.83 -30.01
N ALA A 377 2.69 -50.80 -30.52
CA ALA A 377 3.07 -49.41 -30.29
C ALA A 377 2.78 -48.96 -28.84
N CYS A 378 3.67 -48.12 -28.29
CA CYS A 378 3.52 -47.59 -26.93
C CYS A 378 2.69 -46.29 -26.94
N ILE A 379 1.66 -46.21 -26.09
CA ILE A 379 0.85 -44.98 -25.90
C ILE A 379 1.75 -43.78 -25.61
N ASP A 380 2.72 -43.93 -24.69
CA ASP A 380 3.59 -42.84 -24.28
C ASP A 380 4.41 -42.26 -25.45
N GLU A 381 4.81 -43.11 -26.39
CA GLU A 381 5.55 -42.68 -27.58
C GLU A 381 4.64 -41.98 -28.59
N LEU A 382 3.40 -42.44 -28.73
CA LEU A 382 2.38 -41.78 -29.54
C LEU A 382 2.00 -40.40 -28.97
N VAL A 383 1.87 -40.28 -27.64
CA VAL A 383 1.61 -39.00 -26.95
C VAL A 383 2.78 -38.03 -27.13
N LYS A 384 4.03 -38.49 -26.98
CA LYS A 384 5.23 -37.68 -27.25
C LYS A 384 5.26 -37.21 -28.71
N THR A 385 4.93 -38.09 -29.64
CA THR A 385 4.88 -37.74 -31.07
C THR A 385 3.80 -36.70 -31.35
N ALA A 386 2.62 -36.85 -30.74
CA ALA A 386 1.53 -35.88 -30.84
C ALA A 386 1.93 -34.51 -30.26
N TYR A 387 2.61 -34.49 -29.11
CA TYR A 387 3.11 -33.26 -28.48
C TYR A 387 4.13 -32.53 -29.37
N LEU A 388 5.06 -33.26 -29.99
CA LEU A 388 6.05 -32.68 -30.90
C LEU A 388 5.47 -32.19 -32.23
N ASN A 389 4.32 -32.74 -32.65
CA ASN A 389 3.61 -32.38 -33.87
C ASN A 389 2.23 -31.77 -33.57
N TRP A 390 2.16 -30.88 -32.56
CA TRP A 390 0.88 -30.35 -32.09
C TRP A 390 0.10 -29.59 -33.17
N ASP A 391 0.80 -29.06 -34.18
CA ASP A 391 0.26 -28.45 -35.39
C ASP A 391 -0.56 -29.42 -36.27
N LYS A 392 -0.29 -30.72 -36.17
CA LYS A 392 -0.98 -31.77 -36.94
C LYS A 392 -2.16 -32.40 -36.20
N VAL A 393 -2.38 -32.01 -34.95
CA VAL A 393 -3.45 -32.56 -34.12
C VAL A 393 -4.76 -31.85 -34.45
N LYS A 394 -5.86 -32.61 -34.62
CA LYS A 394 -7.17 -32.06 -34.99
C LYS A 394 -8.03 -31.91 -33.74
N GLU A 395 -8.66 -30.74 -33.57
CA GLU A 395 -9.70 -30.54 -32.56
C GLU A 395 -10.95 -31.32 -32.97
N ILE A 396 -11.59 -31.97 -32.00
CA ILE A 396 -12.85 -32.71 -32.19
C ILE A 396 -13.91 -32.17 -31.23
N ASP A 397 -15.14 -32.08 -31.72
CA ASP A 397 -16.31 -31.78 -30.89
C ASP A 397 -16.78 -33.06 -30.17
N GLU A 398 -17.20 -32.95 -28.91
CA GLU A 398 -17.57 -34.09 -28.03
C GLU A 398 -18.64 -35.03 -28.65
N TYR A 399 -19.39 -34.57 -29.65
CA TYR A 399 -20.47 -35.33 -30.30
C TYR A 399 -20.03 -36.32 -31.38
N GLN A 400 -18.73 -36.45 -31.69
CA GLN A 400 -18.28 -37.27 -32.83
C GLN A 400 -17.87 -38.72 -32.48
N TYR A 401 -17.86 -39.14 -31.22
CA TYR A 401 -17.33 -40.46 -30.81
C TYR A 401 -18.08 -41.17 -29.68
N GLU A 402 -19.35 -40.86 -29.45
CA GLU A 402 -20.26 -41.88 -28.91
C GLU A 402 -20.65 -42.77 -30.09
N HIS A 403 -19.95 -43.87 -30.37
CA HIS A 403 -20.43 -45.10 -31.03
C HIS A 403 -19.34 -46.17 -31.03
#